data_AF-A0A926C346-F1
#
_entry.id   AF-A0A926C346-F1
#
_cell.length_a   1.000
_cell.length_b   1.000
_cell.length_c   1.000
_cell.angle_alpha   90.00
_cell.angle_beta   90.00
_cell.angle_gamma   90.00
#
_symmetry.space_group_name_H-M   'P 1'
#
loop_
_entity.id
_entity.type
_entity.pdbx_description
1 polymer ?
#
loop_
_entity_poly.entity_id
_entity_poly.type
_entity_poly.pdbx_seq_one_letter_code
_entity_poly.pdbx_strand_id
1 'polypeptide(L)'
;MSAKPAVSAVAKTNLPAPTDTGRIDTSRISRLTLNEALNRFGKPIEQLTYDFPNENAAGLREGLTQYISIDSKQQVRIRQLTWKRGKHRTTVFYRYQKGDWRPLYMYSWREGMVF
;
A
#
# COMPACT_ATOMS: atom_id res chain seq x y z
N MET A 1 34.15 31.23 10.95
CA MET A 1 32.67 31.25 10.89
C MET A 1 32.24 30.16 9.93
N SER A 2 31.70 29.06 10.44
CA SER A 2 31.36 27.87 9.63
C SER A 2 29.98 28.03 9.01
N ALA A 3 29.90 28.06 7.67
CA ALA A 3 28.66 28.07 6.93
C ALA A 3 28.00 26.67 7.00
N LYS A 4 26.79 26.59 7.56
CA LYS A 4 25.92 25.40 7.48
C LYS A 4 25.42 25.24 6.04
N PRO A 5 25.42 24.02 5.46
CA PRO A 5 24.79 23.79 4.17
C PRO A 5 23.26 23.83 4.32
N ALA A 6 22.61 24.53 3.39
CA ALA A 6 21.16 24.62 3.30
C ALA A 6 20.55 23.26 2.98
N VAL A 7 19.56 22.85 3.77
CA VAL A 7 18.77 21.64 3.54
C VAL A 7 17.94 21.87 2.28
N SER A 8 18.18 21.07 1.25
CA SER A 8 17.40 21.05 0.01
C SER A 8 15.92 20.90 0.34
N ALA A 9 15.14 21.94 0.04
CA ALA A 9 13.69 21.92 0.12
C ALA A 9 13.18 20.79 -0.79
N VAL A 10 12.59 19.77 -0.18
CA VAL A 10 11.84 18.75 -0.89
C VAL A 10 10.75 19.47 -1.69
N ALA A 11 10.84 19.41 -3.02
CA ALA A 11 9.85 19.99 -3.90
C ALA A 11 8.47 19.47 -3.48
N LYS A 12 7.64 20.35 -2.92
CA LYS A 12 6.22 20.10 -2.75
C LYS A 12 5.64 19.99 -4.15
N THR A 13 5.52 18.77 -4.64
CA THR A 13 4.75 18.47 -5.85
C THR A 13 3.33 18.97 -5.56
N ASN A 14 2.96 20.11 -6.17
CA ASN A 14 1.59 20.58 -6.24
C ASN A 14 0.81 19.60 -7.12
N LEU A 15 0.55 18.41 -6.58
CA LEU A 15 -0.40 17.47 -7.15
C LEU A 15 -1.78 18.05 -6.88
N PRO A 16 -2.63 18.22 -7.92
CA PRO A 16 -4.01 18.64 -7.71
C PRO A 16 -4.66 17.70 -6.71
N ALA A 17 -5.41 18.26 -5.77
CA ALA A 17 -6.23 17.48 -4.85
C ALA A 17 -7.08 16.50 -5.70
N PRO A 18 -7.05 15.18 -5.41
CA PRO A 18 -7.76 14.22 -6.24
C PRO A 18 -9.25 14.56 -6.24
N THR A 19 -9.77 14.96 -7.41
CA THR A 19 -11.19 15.24 -7.64
C THR A 19 -12.02 14.01 -7.27
N ASP A 20 -12.93 14.21 -6.32
CA ASP A 20 -13.44 13.20 -5.37
C ASP A 20 -14.62 12.36 -5.90
N THR A 21 -14.54 11.86 -7.14
CA THR A 21 -15.58 11.00 -7.73
C THR A 21 -15.05 9.79 -8.50
N GLY A 22 -13.74 9.70 -8.73
CA GLY A 22 -13.11 8.58 -9.45
C GLY A 22 -12.69 7.42 -8.55
N ARG A 23 -12.78 6.19 -9.06
CA ARG A 23 -12.07 5.03 -8.53
C ARG A 23 -10.58 5.37 -8.45
N ILE A 24 -9.89 4.94 -7.40
CA ILE A 24 -8.42 5.03 -7.35
C ILE A 24 -7.88 4.25 -8.55
N ASP A 25 -7.12 4.93 -9.41
CA ASP A 25 -6.50 4.31 -10.58
C ASP A 25 -5.46 3.27 -10.14
N THR A 26 -5.88 2.01 -10.16
CA THR A 26 -5.08 0.85 -9.72
C THR A 26 -3.88 0.59 -10.63
N SER A 27 -3.94 1.00 -11.90
CA SER A 27 -2.84 0.82 -12.84
C SER A 27 -1.60 1.62 -12.46
N ARG A 28 -1.80 2.73 -11.72
CA ARG A 28 -0.72 3.58 -11.19
C ARG A 28 -0.17 3.09 -9.87
N ILE A 29 -1.02 2.51 -9.00
CA ILE A 29 -0.60 2.00 -7.67
C ILE A 29 0.40 0.85 -7.78
N SER A 30 0.30 0.01 -8.82
CA SER A 30 1.17 -1.18 -8.98
C SER A 30 2.65 -0.84 -9.17
N ARG A 31 2.97 0.43 -9.39
CA ARG A 31 4.33 0.93 -9.59
C ARG A 31 4.83 1.77 -8.43
N LEU A 32 3.98 2.07 -7.46
CA LEU A 32 4.32 2.94 -6.34
C LEU A 32 4.80 2.11 -5.16
N THR A 33 5.86 2.58 -4.52
CA THR A 33 6.20 2.19 -3.16
C THR A 33 5.09 2.62 -2.20
N LEU A 34 5.10 2.05 -0.99
CA LEU A 34 4.16 2.44 0.06
C LEU A 34 4.16 3.95 0.33
N ASN A 35 5.34 4.56 0.44
CA ASN A 35 5.45 6.00 0.73
C ASN A 35 4.89 6.85 -0.41
N GLU A 36 5.15 6.47 -1.67
CA GLU A 36 4.60 7.18 -2.84
C GLU A 36 3.08 7.05 -2.92
N ALA A 37 2.52 5.88 -2.61
CA ALA A 37 1.08 5.68 -2.55
C ALA A 37 0.43 6.53 -1.45
N LEU A 38 1.03 6.59 -0.25
CA LEU A 38 0.57 7.45 0.84
C LEU A 38 0.60 8.94 0.47
N ASN A 39 1.68 9.40 -0.16
CA ASN A 39 1.82 10.78 -0.62
C ASN A 39 0.79 11.13 -1.70
N ARG A 40 0.45 10.16 -2.57
CA ARG A 40 -0.45 10.38 -3.71
C ARG A 40 -1.94 10.28 -3.35
N PHE A 41 -2.32 9.32 -2.53
CA PHE A 41 -3.72 9.01 -2.25
C PHE A 41 -4.18 9.46 -0.87
N GLY A 42 -3.24 9.90 -0.03
CA GLY A 42 -3.48 10.33 1.35
C GLY A 42 -3.54 9.16 2.32
N LYS A 43 -4.09 9.43 3.51
CA LYS A 43 -4.18 8.46 4.61
C LYS A 43 -5.19 7.35 4.27
N PRO A 44 -4.82 6.06 4.42
CA PRO A 44 -5.75 4.96 4.26
C PRO A 44 -6.76 4.93 5.42
N ILE A 45 -7.94 4.36 5.17
CA ILE A 45 -8.95 4.12 6.20
C ILE A 45 -8.62 2.89 7.06
N GLU A 46 -7.76 2.01 6.57
CA GLU A 46 -7.31 0.82 7.27
C GLU A 46 -5.86 0.54 6.88
N GLN A 47 -5.04 0.19 7.87
CA GLN A 47 -3.66 -0.20 7.68
C GLN A 47 -3.30 -1.34 8.62
N LEU A 48 -3.04 -2.52 8.08
CA LEU A 48 -2.69 -3.73 8.84
C LEU A 48 -1.33 -4.24 8.38
N THR A 49 -0.51 -4.70 9.33
CA THR A 49 0.79 -5.32 9.05
C THR A 49 0.76 -6.75 9.56
N TYR A 50 1.25 -7.67 8.73
CA TYR A 50 1.30 -9.09 8.99
C TYR A 50 2.73 -9.58 8.79
N ASP A 51 3.29 -10.21 9.81
CA ASP A 51 4.58 -10.88 9.75
C ASP A 51 4.31 -12.39 9.65
N PHE A 52 4.86 -13.06 8.64
CA PHE A 52 4.78 -14.50 8.48
C PHE A 52 6.11 -15.18 8.89
N PRO A 53 6.07 -16.39 9.46
CA PRO A 53 4.85 -17.16 9.79
C PRO A 53 4.11 -16.61 11.03
N ASN A 54 2.79 -16.43 10.92
CA ASN A 54 1.89 -16.05 12.01
C ASN A 54 0.52 -16.70 11.77
N GLU A 55 0.03 -17.43 12.77
CA GLU A 55 -1.20 -18.22 12.69
C GLU A 55 -2.45 -17.32 12.55
N ASN A 56 -2.42 -16.12 13.12
CA ASN A 56 -3.52 -15.15 13.01
C ASN A 56 -3.65 -14.54 11.60
N ALA A 57 -2.67 -14.78 10.73
CA ALA A 57 -2.66 -14.34 9.34
C ALA A 57 -2.93 -15.48 8.35
N ALA A 58 -3.37 -16.66 8.80
CA ALA A 58 -3.56 -17.85 7.96
C ALA A 58 -4.53 -17.60 6.79
N GLY A 59 -5.68 -16.96 7.03
CA GLY A 59 -6.64 -16.65 5.96
C GLY A 59 -6.09 -15.66 4.91
N LEU A 60 -5.26 -14.70 5.34
CA LEU A 60 -4.55 -13.82 4.41
C LEU A 60 -3.49 -14.58 3.61
N ARG A 61 -2.80 -15.54 4.23
CA ARG A 61 -1.80 -16.37 3.57
C ARG A 61 -2.40 -17.08 2.36
N GLU A 62 -3.54 -17.73 2.52
CA GLU A 62 -4.23 -18.45 1.44
C GLU A 62 -4.48 -17.54 0.23
N GLY A 63 -5.06 -16.36 0.45
CA GLY A 63 -5.33 -15.39 -0.62
C GLY A 63 -4.09 -14.83 -1.32
N LEU A 64 -2.93 -14.83 -0.64
CA LEU A 64 -1.67 -14.32 -1.17
C LEU A 64 -0.74 -15.38 -1.76
N THR A 65 -0.97 -16.68 -1.51
CA THR A 65 -0.09 -17.77 -1.97
C THR A 65 0.12 -17.80 -3.48
N GLN A 66 -0.87 -17.35 -4.25
CA GLN A 66 -0.79 -17.22 -5.71
C GLN A 66 0.15 -16.10 -6.19
N TYR A 67 0.49 -15.13 -5.34
CA TYR A 67 1.36 -13.98 -5.68
C TYR A 67 2.74 -14.07 -5.05
N ILE A 68 2.89 -14.88 -3.99
CA ILE A 68 4.13 -15.00 -3.23
C ILE A 68 4.21 -16.38 -2.57
N SER A 69 5.39 -17.00 -2.66
CA SER A 69 5.73 -18.13 -1.81
C SER A 69 5.94 -17.65 -0.36
N ILE A 70 5.00 -17.98 0.51
CA ILE A 70 5.13 -17.80 1.96
C ILE A 70 5.41 -19.19 2.54
N ASP A 71 6.69 -19.54 2.62
CA ASP A 71 7.15 -20.76 3.31
C ASP A 71 7.40 -20.47 4.80
N SER A 72 7.46 -21.50 5.64
CA SER A 72 7.70 -21.35 7.08
C SER A 72 9.13 -20.98 7.46
N LYS A 73 10.06 -21.00 6.49
CA LYS A 73 11.49 -20.73 6.70
C LYS A 73 11.86 -19.28 6.39
N GLN A 74 11.00 -18.56 5.66
CA GLN A 74 11.20 -17.17 5.27
C GLN A 74 10.32 -16.24 6.09
N GLN A 75 10.95 -15.23 6.71
CA GLN A 75 10.22 -14.12 7.27
C GLN A 75 9.68 -13.25 6.13
N VAL A 76 8.36 -13.21 6.00
CA VAL A 76 7.67 -12.36 5.01
C VAL A 76 6.83 -11.35 5.76
N ARG A 77 7.09 -10.07 5.51
CA ARG A 77 6.27 -8.99 6.06
C ARG A 77 5.37 -8.41 4.97
N ILE A 78 4.07 -8.44 5.22
CA ILE A 78 3.03 -7.89 4.35
C ILE A 78 2.35 -6.72 5.05
N ARG A 79 1.99 -5.67 4.29
CA ARG A 79 1.18 -4.57 4.78
C ARG A 79 0.01 -4.33 3.85
N GLN A 80 -1.19 -4.39 4.42
CA GLN A 80 -2.45 -4.10 3.75
C GLN A 80 -2.82 -2.64 4.00
N LEU A 81 -3.12 -1.89 2.93
CA LEU A 81 -3.64 -0.53 3.01
C LEU A 81 -4.95 -0.45 2.24
N THR A 82 -6.00 0.03 2.88
CA THR A 82 -7.31 0.24 2.26
C THR A 82 -7.62 1.73 2.19
N TRP A 83 -7.93 2.25 1.01
CA TRP A 83 -8.44 3.60 0.82
C TRP A 83 -9.91 3.57 0.39
N LYS A 84 -10.66 4.61 0.76
CA LYS A 84 -12.05 4.80 0.33
C LYS A 84 -12.18 6.12 -0.45
N ARG A 85 -12.83 6.07 -1.61
CA ARG A 85 -13.22 7.22 -2.44
C ARG A 85 -14.69 7.04 -2.83
N GLY A 86 -15.58 7.85 -2.27
CA GLY A 86 -17.02 7.64 -2.38
C GLY A 86 -17.44 6.23 -1.96
N LYS A 87 -18.14 5.51 -2.84
CA LYS A 87 -18.55 4.10 -2.62
C LYS A 87 -17.47 3.08 -3.02
N HIS A 88 -16.29 3.50 -3.47
CA HIS A 88 -15.23 2.58 -3.88
C HIS A 88 -14.19 2.43 -2.79
N ARG A 89 -13.79 1.18 -2.54
CA ARG A 89 -12.66 0.83 -1.69
C ARG A 89 -11.58 0.20 -2.56
N THR A 90 -10.32 0.50 -2.25
CA THR A 90 -9.17 -0.09 -2.91
C THR A 90 -8.20 -0.56 -1.85
N THR A 91 -7.87 -1.84 -1.88
CA THR A 91 -6.86 -2.42 -1.00
C THR A 91 -5.65 -2.80 -1.79
N VAL A 92 -4.50 -2.50 -1.22
CA VAL A 92 -3.19 -2.83 -1.77
C VAL A 92 -2.39 -3.53 -0.70
N PHE A 93 -1.85 -4.68 -1.06
CA PHE A 93 -0.90 -5.42 -0.26
C PHE A 93 0.51 -5.06 -0.73
N TYR A 94 1.34 -4.67 0.21
CA TYR A 94 2.77 -4.43 0.01
C TYR A 94 3.56 -5.53 0.69
N ARG A 95 4.63 -5.99 0.06
CA ARG A 95 5.62 -6.88 0.65
C ARG A 95 6.89 -6.09 0.97
N TYR A 96 7.44 -6.28 2.15
CA TYR A 96 8.77 -5.77 2.46
C TYR A 96 9.85 -6.59 1.75
N GLN A 97 10.66 -5.93 0.93
CA GLN A 97 11.75 -6.55 0.17
C GLN A 97 12.93 -5.59 0.10
N LYS A 98 14.13 -6.07 0.46
CA LYS A 98 15.41 -5.34 0.29
C LYS A 98 15.39 -3.91 0.86
N GLY A 99 14.75 -3.69 2.01
CA GLY A 99 14.69 -2.38 2.66
C GLY A 99 13.49 -1.50 2.28
N ASP A 100 12.60 -1.96 1.39
CA ASP A 100 11.51 -1.16 0.85
C ASP A 100 10.19 -1.96 0.72
N TRP A 101 9.07 -1.26 0.60
CA TRP A 101 7.74 -1.84 0.46
C TRP A 101 7.30 -1.83 -0.99
N ARG A 102 7.22 -3.02 -1.59
CA ARG A 102 6.81 -3.20 -2.99
C ARG A 102 5.37 -3.71 -3.08
N PRO A 103 4.56 -3.16 -4.00
CA PRO A 103 3.19 -3.64 -4.20
C PRO A 103 3.23 -5.10 -4.67
N LEU A 104 2.38 -5.92 -4.06
CA LEU A 104 2.26 -7.34 -4.31
C LEU A 104 0.96 -7.65 -5.05
N TYR A 105 -0.16 -7.23 -4.46
CA TYR A 105 -1.50 -7.47 -4.98
C TYR A 105 -2.40 -6.29 -4.66
N MET A 106 -3.43 -6.08 -5.48
CA MET A 106 -4.46 -5.09 -5.19
C MET A 106 -5.79 -5.49 -5.77
N TYR A 107 -6.83 -4.99 -5.16
CA TYR A 107 -8.18 -5.10 -5.68
C TYR A 107 -8.98 -3.87 -5.28
N SER A 108 -10.00 -3.56 -6.08
CA SER A 108 -10.97 -2.54 -5.71
C SER A 108 -12.37 -3.10 -5.80
N TRP A 109 -13.23 -2.63 -4.92
CA TRP A 109 -14.61 -3.05 -4.86
C TRP A 109 -15.52 -1.88 -4.54
N ARG A 110 -16.81 -2.07 -4.79
CA ARG A 110 -17.84 -1.12 -4.40
C ARG A 110 -18.44 -1.55 -3.07
N GLU A 111 -18.68 -0.60 -2.18
CA GLU A 111 -19.42 -0.81 -0.94
C GLU A 111 -20.80 -1.42 -1.26
N GLY A 112 -21.11 -2.53 -0.60
CA GLY A 112 -22.33 -3.32 -0.86
C GLY A 112 -22.18 -4.47 -1.86
N MET A 113 -21.01 -4.66 -2.50
CA MET A 113 -20.71 -5.94 -3.15
C MET A 113 -20.33 -6.98 -2.10
N VAL A 114 -21.06 -8.09 -2.07
CA VAL A 114 -20.70 -9.30 -1.33
C VAL A 114 -19.81 -10.15 -2.25
N PHE A 115 -18.66 -10.58 -1.74
CA PHE A 115 -17.71 -11.48 -2.41
C PHE A 115 -17.88 -12.90 -1.89
#